data_AF-A0A7C7WTL0-F1
#
_entry.id   AF-A0A7C7WTL0-F1
#
_cell.length_a   1.000
_cell.length_b   1.000
_cell.length_c   1.000
_cell.angle_alpha   90.00
_cell.angle_beta   90.00
_cell.angle_gamma   90.00
#
_symmetry.space_group_name_H-M   'P 1'
#
loop_
_entity.id
_entity.type
_entity.pdbx_description
1 polymer ?
#
loop_
_entity_poly.entity_id
_entity_poly.type
_entity_poly.pdbx_seq_one_letter_code
_entity_poly.pdbx_strand_id
1 'polypeptide(L)' 'MPDKFDPYREALIVETVTVWPEEYGHLSSEEKSAIESSLHLDPENCASLEYVRMHTGFCRQITVTEEDFARIA' A
#
# COMPACT_ATOMS: atom_id res chain seq x y z
N MET A 1 -2.56 -13.69 4.00
CA MET A 1 -3.80 -13.29 3.31
C MET A 1 -3.91 -11.80 3.53
N PRO A 2 -4.18 -11.00 2.48
CA PRO A 2 -4.32 -9.57 2.64
C PRO A 2 -5.49 -9.25 3.57
N ASP A 3 -5.31 -8.20 4.37
CA ASP A 3 -6.38 -7.63 5.17
C ASP A 3 -7.43 -7.00 4.25
N LYS A 4 -8.68 -7.01 4.71
CA LYS A 4 -9.71 -6.14 4.14
C LYS A 4 -9.54 -4.73 4.72
N PHE A 5 -9.96 -3.73 3.96
CA PHE A 5 -10.04 -2.37 4.47
C PHE A 5 -10.87 -2.31 5.77
N ASP A 6 -10.28 -1.73 6.81
CA ASP A 6 -10.88 -1.62 8.14
C ASP A 6 -10.83 -0.15 8.58
N PRO A 7 -11.97 0.58 8.54
CA PRO A 7 -12.01 2.00 8.89
C PRO A 7 -11.48 2.31 10.29
N TYR A 8 -11.58 1.38 11.24
CA TYR A 8 -11.07 1.57 12.59
C TYR A 8 -9.55 1.51 12.63
N ARG A 9 -8.93 0.53 11.95
CA ARG A 9 -7.47 0.45 11.83
C ARG A 9 -6.93 1.63 11.01
N GLU A 10 -7.66 2.02 9.97
CA GLU A 10 -7.31 3.15 9.11
C GLU A 10 -7.23 4.47 9.90
N ALA A 11 -8.17 4.71 10.82
CA ALA A 11 -8.16 5.87 11.69
C ALA A 11 -6.97 5.91 12.68
N LEU A 12 -6.27 4.78 12.87
CA LEU A 12 -5.15 4.61 13.79
C LEU A 12 -3.80 4.45 13.05
N ILE A 13 -3.76 4.76 11.75
CA ILE A 13 -2.52 4.74 10.98
C ILE A 13 -1.58 5.84 11.45
N VAL A 14 -0.34 5.45 11.74
CA VAL A 14 0.74 6.36 12.13
C VAL A 14 1.90 6.35 11.13
N GLU A 15 1.94 5.37 10.23
CA GLU A 15 2.99 5.17 9.24
C GLU A 15 2.42 4.45 8.01
N THR A 16 2.94 4.76 6.83
CA THR A 16 2.58 4.11 5.56
C THR A 16 3.83 3.58 4.90
N VAL A 17 3.79 2.34 4.42
CA VAL A 17 4.90 1.68 3.75
C VAL A 17 4.39 1.02 2.46
N THR A 18 5.10 1.25 1.37
CA THR A 18 4.91 0.48 0.13
C THR A 18 6.00 -0.59 0.02
N VAL A 19 5.58 -1.84 -0.13
CA VAL A 19 6.47 -2.97 -0.41
C VAL A 19 6.50 -3.20 -1.92
N TRP A 20 7.70 -3.16 -2.48
CA TRP A 20 7.96 -3.33 -3.91
C TRP A 20 8.53 -4.72 -4.18
N PRO A 21 7.77 -5.63 -4.81
CA PRO A 21 8.32 -6.87 -5.35
C PRO A 21 9.50 -6.64 -6.30
N GLU A 22 10.43 -7.60 -6.34
CA GLU A 22 11.66 -7.53 -7.14
C GLU A 22 11.41 -7.35 -8.64
N GLU A 23 10.30 -7.91 -9.15
CA GLU A 23 9.88 -7.76 -10.55
C GLU A 23 9.67 -6.29 -10.97
N TYR A 24 9.33 -5.41 -10.03
CA TYR A 24 9.20 -3.95 -10.25
C TYR A 24 10.48 -3.18 -9.90
N GLY A 25 11.61 -3.88 -9.74
CA GLY A 25 12.92 -3.28 -9.51
C GLY A 25 13.40 -2.36 -10.63
N HIS A 26 12.86 -2.54 -11.84
CA HIS A 26 13.19 -1.75 -13.03
C HIS A 26 12.57 -0.35 -13.07
N LEU A 27 11.54 -0.09 -12.26
CA LEU A 27 10.88 1.23 -12.20
C LEU A 27 11.80 2.27 -11.55
N SER A 28 11.76 3.47 -12.10
CA SER A 28 12.44 4.63 -11.53
C SER A 28 11.83 5.04 -10.19
N SER A 29 12.58 5.79 -9.39
CA SER A 29 12.08 6.31 -8.11
C SER A 29 10.88 7.26 -8.28
N GLU A 30 10.80 7.97 -9.40
CA GLU A 30 9.69 8.89 -9.70
C GLU A 30 8.40 8.12 -10.02
N GLU A 31 8.49 7.08 -10.86
CA GLU A 31 7.37 6.16 -11.13
C GLU A 31 6.89 5.51 -9.84
N LYS A 32 7.82 4.99 -9.02
CA LYS A 32 7.49 4.39 -7.73
C LYS A 32 6.77 5.36 -6.81
N SER A 33 7.25 6.60 -6.70
CA SER A 33 6.63 7.62 -5.84
C SER A 33 5.22 7.99 -6.31
N ALA A 34 4.98 8.08 -7.61
CA ALA A 34 3.66 8.35 -8.17
C ALA A 34 2.65 7.22 -7.89
N ILE A 35 3.09 5.97 -8.08
CA ILE A 35 2.27 4.78 -7.80
C ILE A 35 2.00 4.64 -6.31
N GLU A 36 3.02 4.77 -5.46
CA GLU A 36 2.90 4.74 -4.00
C GLU A 36 1.88 5.75 -3.50
N SER A 37 1.95 6.98 -3.99
CA SER A 37 0.99 8.03 -3.66
C SER A 37 -0.43 7.62 -4.06
N SER A 38 -0.60 7.07 -5.26
CA SER A 38 -1.90 6.63 -5.79
C SER A 38 -2.50 5.45 -5.02
N LEU A 39 -1.66 4.52 -4.57
CA LEU A 39 -2.08 3.39 -3.74
C LEU A 39 -2.55 3.87 -2.37
N HIS A 40 -1.80 4.77 -1.74
CA HIS A 40 -2.12 5.28 -0.42
C HIS A 40 -3.27 6.28 -0.38
N LEU A 41 -3.65 6.86 -1.53
CA LEU A 41 -4.84 7.67 -1.72
C LEU A 41 -6.13 6.84 -1.75
N ASP A 42 -6.05 5.58 -2.19
CA ASP A 42 -7.19 4.67 -2.32
C ASP A 42 -6.83 3.25 -1.82
N PRO A 43 -6.59 3.11 -0.50
CA PRO A 43 -6.17 1.84 0.10
C PRO A 43 -7.26 0.76 0.05
N GLU A 44 -8.55 1.13 -0.03
CA GLU A 44 -9.66 0.19 -0.04
C GLU A 44 -9.68 -0.71 -1.28
N ASN A 45 -9.17 -0.19 -2.40
CA ASN A 45 -9.11 -0.89 -3.69
C ASN A 45 -7.73 -1.52 -3.97
N CYS A 46 -6.83 -1.55 -3.00
CA CYS A 46 -5.53 -2.20 -3.15
C CYS A 46 -5.65 -3.71 -2.96
N ALA A 47 -5.03 -4.50 -3.86
CA ALA A 47 -5.18 -5.96 -3.84
C ALA A 47 -4.49 -6.61 -2.62
N SER A 48 -3.40 -6.00 -2.14
CA SER A 48 -2.63 -6.50 -1.00
C SER A 48 -2.36 -5.43 0.06
N LEU A 49 -3.38 -5.19 0.89
CA LEU A 49 -3.33 -4.32 2.07
C LEU A 49 -3.02 -5.12 3.33
N GLU A 50 -2.19 -4.58 4.21
CA GLU A 50 -1.91 -5.14 5.54
C GLU A 50 -1.85 -4.04 6.60
N TYR A 51 -2.43 -4.31 7.76
CA TYR A 51 -2.36 -3.45 8.93
C TYR A 51 -1.42 -4.05 9.98
N VAL A 52 -0.18 -3.57 10.02
CA VAL A 52 0.82 -4.05 10.96
C VAL A 52 0.68 -3.31 12.29
N ARG A 53 0.45 -4.03 13.38
CA ARG A 53 0.30 -3.42 14.71
C ARG A 53 1.62 -2.78 15.17
N MET A 54 1.55 -1.50 15.51
CA MET A 54 2.65 -0.72 16.07
C MET A 54 2.41 -0.41 17.55
N HIS A 55 3.43 0.13 18.24
CA HIS A 55 3.32 0.50 19.66
C HIS A 55 2.22 1.54 19.91
N THR A 56 2.07 2.52 19.01
CA THR A 56 1.15 3.67 19.16
C THR A 56 0.01 3.68 18.13
N GLY A 57 -0.16 2.64 17.33
CA GLY A 57 -1.15 2.61 16.26
C GLY A 57 -0.94 1.44 15.31
N PHE A 58 -1.11 1.68 14.02
CA PHE A 58 -0.85 0.72 12.96
C PHE A 58 0.03 1.34 11.87
N CYS A 59 0.85 0.51 11.24
CA CYS A 59 1.47 0.83 9.97
C CYS A 59 0.58 0.24 8.85
N ARG A 60 0.22 1.07 7.88
CA ARG A 60 -0.46 0.63 6.66
C ARG A 60 0.58 0.19 5.66
N GLN A 61 0.65 -1.10 5.40
CA GLN A 61 1.55 -1.67 4.41
C GLN A 61 0.75 -2.05 3.16
N ILE A 62 1.18 -1.60 2.00
CA ILE A 62 0.62 -2.02 0.71
C ILE A 62 1.72 -2.71 -0.08
N THR A 63 1.49 -3.96 -0.48
CA THR A 63 2.39 -4.65 -1.41
C THR A 63 1.88 -4.42 -2.81
N VAL A 64 2.73 -3.87 -3.68
CA VAL A 64 2.35 -3.57 -5.07
C VAL A 64 2.12 -4.88 -5.82
N THR A 65 1.01 -4.96 -6.55
CA THR A 65 0.64 -6.11 -7.40
C THR A 65 0.35 -5.69 -8.83
N GLU A 66 0.28 -6.64 -9.76
CA GLU A 66 -0.12 -6.37 -11.16
C GLU A 66 -1.52 -5.75 -11.25
N GLU A 67 -2.44 -6.13 -10.34
CA GLU A 67 -3.81 -5.57 -10.28
C GLU A 67 -3.79 -4.08 -9.96
N ASP A 68 -2.85 -3.64 -9.13
CA ASP A 68 -2.68 -2.24 -8.77
C ASP A 68 -2.22 -1.40 -9.97
N PHE A 69 -1.33 -1.94 -10.79
CA PHE A 69 -0.91 -1.29 -12.04
C PHE A 69 -2.06 -1.16 -13.03
N ALA A 70 -2.86 -2.21 -13.19
CA ALA A 70 -4.02 -2.20 -14.09
C ALA A 70 -5.08 -1.15 -13.69
N ARG A 71 -5.16 -0.80 -12.40
CA ARG A 71 -6.06 0.23 -11.88
C ARG A 71 -5.54 1.67 -12.07
N ILE A 72 -4.22 1.86 -12.00
CA ILE A 72 -3.57 3.18 -12.04
C ILE A 72 -3.32 3.67 -13.49
N ALA A 73 -3.24 2.74 -14.45
CA ALA A 73 -2.95 3.03 -15.87
C ALA A 73 -4.07 3.75 -16.63
#